data_AF-A0A9E3UZX1-F1
#
_entry.id   AF-A0A9E3UZX1-F1
#
_cell.length_a   1.000
_cell.length_b   1.000
_cell.length_c   1.000
_cell.angle_alpha   90.00
_cell.angle_beta   90.00
_cell.angle_gamma   90.00
#
_symmetry.space_group_name_H-M   'P 1'
#
loop_
_entity.id
_entity.type
_entity.pdbx_description
1 polymer ?
#
loop_
_entity_poly.entity_id
_entity_poly.type
_entity_poly.pdbx_seq_one_letter_code
_entity_poly.pdbx_strand_id
1 'polypeptide(L)'
;MASTLYIETNFAISITKGQDSGAVALLSARPDVIQLVVPSVCFMEAFSVFESERKQRRKFLAELGPYAREARRDSTSAHAQALLFHLEQANIEGEGVLNDIRVRLYQALDQLVAQAEIIPLGPQVIRDSLTNSLLNGPTDNLILHCILDHARAAAPGPKAFVSANRHDYDQPDAAQALTAVGIRFFARVESALGWLGSQAAP
;
A
#
# COMPACT_ATOMS: atom_id res chain seq x y z
N MET A 1 26.17 10.30 3.72
CA MET A 1 25.65 8.96 4.05
C MET A 1 24.30 8.84 3.38
N ALA A 2 23.96 7.68 2.80
CA ALA A 2 22.65 7.48 2.20
C ALA A 2 21.57 7.45 3.28
N SER A 3 20.43 8.10 3.03
CA SER A 3 19.29 8.05 3.93
C SER A 3 18.43 6.84 3.63
N THR A 4 17.84 6.21 4.63
CA THR A 4 16.94 5.06 4.44
C THR A 4 15.48 5.48 4.60
N LEU A 5 14.63 5.11 3.65
CA LEU A 5 13.19 5.29 3.73
C LEU A 5 12.50 3.92 3.69
N TYR A 6 11.89 3.55 4.81
CA TYR A 6 11.03 2.38 4.92
C TYR A 6 9.62 2.73 4.47
N ILE A 7 9.03 1.85 3.65
CA ILE A 7 7.65 1.93 3.20
C ILE A 7 6.93 0.62 3.52
N GLU A 8 5.63 0.71 3.76
CA GLU A 8 4.75 -0.45 3.97
C GLU A 8 3.70 -0.59 2.85
N THR A 9 2.85 -1.61 2.97
CA THR A 9 1.80 -1.95 2.00
C THR A 9 0.91 -0.78 1.59
N ASN A 10 0.55 0.10 2.53
CA ASN A 10 -0.29 1.25 2.23
C ASN A 10 0.28 2.16 1.13
N PHE A 11 1.60 2.19 0.96
CA PHE A 11 2.24 2.92 -0.13
C PHE A 11 1.87 2.35 -1.50
N ALA A 12 1.97 1.04 -1.69
CA ALA A 12 1.59 0.39 -2.95
C ALA A 12 0.07 0.44 -3.19
N ILE A 13 -0.73 0.33 -2.13
CA ILE A 13 -2.19 0.38 -2.20
C ILE A 13 -2.69 1.79 -2.57
N SER A 14 -2.10 2.84 -2.01
CA SER A 14 -2.52 4.22 -2.28
C SER A 14 -2.31 4.59 -3.75
N ILE A 15 -1.18 4.16 -4.35
CA ILE A 15 -0.91 4.29 -5.79
C ILE A 15 -1.94 3.52 -6.61
N THR A 16 -2.20 2.26 -6.22
CA THR A 16 -3.14 1.36 -6.90
C THR A 16 -4.56 1.96 -6.99
N LYS A 17 -5.01 2.59 -5.90
CA LYS A 17 -6.33 3.24 -5.81
C LYS A 17 -6.36 4.64 -6.43
N GLY A 18 -5.23 5.16 -6.91
CA GLY A 18 -5.12 6.52 -7.45
C GLY A 18 -5.35 7.60 -6.40
N GLN A 19 -5.09 7.29 -5.13
CA GLN A 19 -5.39 8.16 -3.98
C GLN A 19 -4.20 9.01 -3.56
N ASP A 20 -3.00 8.73 -4.07
CA ASP A 20 -1.77 9.40 -3.66
C ASP A 20 -0.83 9.63 -4.85
N SER A 21 -0.84 10.85 -5.40
CA SER A 21 0.08 11.26 -6.46
C SER A 21 1.53 11.45 -5.95
N GLY A 22 1.72 11.70 -4.67
CA GLY A 22 3.03 11.87 -4.05
C GLY A 22 3.81 10.55 -3.99
N ALA A 23 3.10 9.44 -3.75
CA ALA A 23 3.69 8.10 -3.78
C ALA A 23 4.26 7.71 -5.16
N VAL A 24 3.57 8.10 -6.25
CA VAL A 24 4.08 7.89 -7.62
C VAL A 24 5.35 8.70 -7.89
N ALA A 25 5.40 9.95 -7.41
CA ALA A 25 6.59 10.79 -7.55
C ALA A 25 7.79 10.22 -6.80
N LEU A 26 7.58 9.54 -5.66
CA LEU A 26 8.65 8.88 -4.91
C LEU A 26 9.25 7.68 -5.64
N LEU A 27 8.44 6.90 -6.36
CA LEU A 27 8.94 5.84 -7.24
C LEU A 27 9.70 6.37 -8.47
N SER A 28 9.70 7.69 -8.68
CA SER A 28 10.48 8.37 -9.72
C SER A 28 11.67 9.17 -9.14
N ALA A 29 11.83 9.21 -7.81
CA ALA A 29 12.88 9.96 -7.14
C ALA A 29 14.22 9.20 -7.20
N ARG A 30 15.34 9.93 -7.22
CA ARG A 30 16.64 9.32 -7.51
C ARG A 30 17.18 8.50 -6.32
N PRO A 31 17.59 7.24 -6.55
CA PRO A 31 18.09 6.33 -5.51
C PRO A 31 19.50 6.66 -5.01
N ASP A 32 20.20 7.63 -5.62
CA ASP A 32 21.56 8.02 -5.23
C ASP A 32 21.62 8.78 -3.89
N VAL A 33 20.49 9.28 -3.38
CA VAL A 33 20.40 10.03 -2.12
C VAL A 33 19.57 9.30 -1.06
N ILE A 34 18.53 8.59 -1.48
CA ILE A 34 17.58 7.89 -0.59
C ILE A 34 17.48 6.43 -1.02
N GLN A 35 17.83 5.53 -0.11
CA GLN A 35 17.63 4.09 -0.25
C GLN A 35 16.21 3.76 0.19
N LEU A 36 15.37 3.34 -0.77
CA LEU A 36 14.04 2.84 -0.50
C LEU A 36 14.13 1.39 -0.01
N VAL A 37 13.44 1.06 1.08
CA VAL A 37 13.42 -0.28 1.67
C VAL A 37 11.98 -0.72 1.88
N VAL A 38 11.63 -1.93 1.43
CA VAL A 38 10.28 -2.48 1.58
C VAL A 38 10.33 -3.93 2.09
N PRO A 39 9.53 -4.28 3.11
CA PRO A 39 9.34 -5.68 3.50
C PRO A 39 8.68 -6.51 2.39
N SER A 40 9.22 -7.71 2.15
CA SER A 40 8.66 -8.67 1.19
C SER A 40 7.20 -9.05 1.49
N VAL A 41 6.79 -9.05 2.76
CA VAL A 41 5.40 -9.29 3.19
C VAL A 41 4.42 -8.24 2.63
N CYS A 42 4.88 -7.01 2.37
CA CYS A 42 4.04 -5.95 1.80
C CYS A 42 3.51 -6.31 0.40
N PHE A 43 4.27 -7.07 -0.39
CA PHE A 43 3.81 -7.53 -1.70
C PHE A 43 2.65 -8.51 -1.57
N MET A 44 2.76 -9.47 -0.64
CA MET A 44 1.69 -10.44 -0.37
C MET A 44 0.42 -9.75 0.14
N GLU A 45 0.57 -8.76 1.02
CA GLU A 45 -0.57 -7.99 1.50
C GLU A 45 -1.21 -7.16 0.37
N ALA A 46 -0.42 -6.53 -0.49
CA ALA A 46 -0.93 -5.78 -1.64
C ALA A 46 -1.74 -6.68 -2.60
N PHE A 47 -1.25 -7.90 -2.87
CA PHE A 47 -2.02 -8.88 -3.65
C PHE A 47 -3.30 -9.33 -2.94
N SER A 48 -3.26 -9.54 -1.63
CA SER A 48 -4.45 -9.91 -0.85
C SER A 48 -5.53 -8.82 -0.91
N VAL A 49 -5.14 -7.55 -0.77
CA VAL A 49 -6.04 -6.40 -0.90
C VAL A 49 -6.64 -6.33 -2.30
N PHE A 50 -5.82 -6.50 -3.35
CA PHE A 50 -6.31 -6.53 -4.72
C PHE A 50 -7.31 -7.68 -4.98
N GLU A 51 -7.03 -8.87 -4.45
CA GLU A 51 -7.94 -10.01 -4.57
C GLU A 51 -9.27 -9.77 -3.86
N SER A 52 -9.24 -9.12 -2.70
CA SER A 52 -10.45 -8.69 -1.99
C SER A 52 -11.28 -7.70 -2.81
N GLU A 53 -10.64 -6.64 -3.35
CA GLU A 53 -11.27 -5.65 -4.23
C GLU A 53 -11.87 -6.30 -5.48
N ARG A 54 -11.13 -7.23 -6.10
CA ARG A 54 -11.59 -8.01 -7.25
C ARG A 54 -12.83 -8.82 -6.90
N LYS A 55 -12.83 -9.52 -5.77
CA LYS A 55 -13.97 -10.33 -5.30
C LYS A 55 -15.19 -9.45 -5.02
N GLN A 56 -15.01 -8.33 -4.33
CA GLN A 56 -16.09 -7.39 -4.01
C GLN A 56 -16.71 -6.81 -5.29
N ARG A 57 -15.89 -6.38 -6.25
CA ARG A 57 -16.37 -5.83 -7.52
C ARG A 57 -17.10 -6.87 -8.36
N ARG A 58 -16.56 -8.08 -8.47
CA ARG A 58 -17.24 -9.18 -9.19
C ARG A 58 -18.59 -9.53 -8.57
N LYS A 59 -18.68 -9.50 -7.23
CA LYS A 59 -19.95 -9.69 -6.53
C LYS A 59 -20.94 -8.59 -6.89
N PHE A 60 -20.53 -7.33 -6.80
CA PHE A 60 -21.38 -6.18 -7.18
C PHE A 60 -21.87 -6.29 -8.64
N LEU A 61 -20.98 -6.57 -9.59
CA LEU A 61 -21.35 -6.72 -11.01
C LEU A 61 -22.31 -7.89 -11.24
N ALA A 62 -22.11 -9.01 -10.54
CA ALA A 62 -23.02 -10.16 -10.60
C ALA A 62 -24.42 -9.82 -10.05
N GLU A 63 -24.51 -8.95 -9.04
CA GLU A 63 -25.77 -8.47 -8.48
C GLU A 63 -26.52 -7.54 -9.44
N LEU A 64 -25.86 -6.87 -10.39
CA LEU A 64 -26.53 -6.05 -11.41
C LEU A 64 -27.27 -6.88 -12.47
N GLY A 65 -26.77 -8.09 -12.77
CA GLY A 65 -27.27 -8.93 -13.84
C GLY A 65 -28.77 -9.27 -13.77
N PRO A 66 -29.33 -9.66 -12.60
CA PRO A 66 -30.77 -9.83 -12.42
C PRO A 66 -31.60 -8.61 -12.80
N TYR A 67 -31.21 -7.41 -12.33
CA TYR A 67 -31.92 -6.16 -12.63
C TYR A 67 -31.86 -5.80 -14.11
N ALA A 68 -30.72 -6.03 -14.77
CA ALA A 68 -30.59 -5.82 -16.22
C ALA A 68 -31.52 -6.77 -17.01
N ARG A 69 -31.63 -8.03 -16.59
CA ARG A 69 -32.56 -8.99 -17.22
C ARG A 69 -34.02 -8.60 -17.04
N GLU A 70 -34.38 -8.08 -15.87
CA GLU A 70 -35.73 -7.59 -15.60
C GLU A 70 -36.06 -6.35 -16.43
N ALA A 71 -35.18 -5.35 -16.42
CA ALA A 71 -35.31 -4.14 -17.23
C ALA A 71 -35.42 -4.45 -18.74
N ARG A 72 -34.68 -5.45 -19.23
CA ARG A 72 -34.74 -5.90 -20.63
C ARG A 72 -36.09 -6.52 -21.02
N ARG A 73 -36.83 -7.10 -20.08
CA ARG A 73 -38.14 -7.73 -20.35
C ARG A 73 -39.25 -6.70 -20.52
N ASP A 74 -39.11 -5.51 -19.94
CA ASP A 74 -40.07 -4.42 -20.10
C ASP A 74 -39.72 -3.57 -21.32
N SER A 75 -40.29 -3.95 -22.47
CA SER A 75 -40.13 -3.22 -23.73
C SER A 75 -40.98 -1.95 -23.82
N THR A 76 -41.87 -1.71 -22.85
CA THR A 76 -42.89 -0.65 -22.93
C THR A 76 -42.53 0.59 -22.11
N SER A 77 -41.72 0.43 -21.06
CA SER A 77 -41.26 1.53 -20.20
C SER A 77 -39.97 2.16 -20.70
N ALA A 78 -40.01 3.46 -21.00
CA ALA A 78 -38.80 4.24 -21.30
C ALA A 78 -37.80 4.24 -20.12
N HIS A 79 -38.31 4.16 -18.87
CA HIS A 79 -37.45 4.06 -17.68
C HIS A 79 -36.74 2.70 -17.60
N ALA A 80 -37.39 1.61 -18.01
CA ALA A 80 -36.74 0.30 -18.05
C ALA A 80 -35.61 0.26 -19.09
N GLN A 81 -35.80 0.87 -20.26
CA GLN A 81 -34.74 0.98 -21.27
C GLN A 81 -33.56 1.84 -20.78
N ALA A 82 -33.83 2.97 -20.13
CA ALA A 82 -32.78 3.80 -19.53
C ALA A 82 -32.02 3.05 -18.42
N LEU A 83 -32.74 2.34 -17.55
CA LEU A 83 -32.13 1.53 -16.50
C LEU A 83 -31.25 0.42 -17.09
N LEU A 84 -31.72 -0.30 -18.11
CA LEU A 84 -30.93 -1.31 -18.81
C LEU A 84 -29.62 -0.71 -19.34
N PHE A 85 -29.69 0.43 -20.02
CA PHE A 85 -28.50 1.14 -20.52
C PHE A 85 -27.52 1.45 -19.40
N HIS A 86 -27.98 2.04 -18.28
CA HIS A 86 -27.11 2.39 -17.16
C HIS A 86 -26.47 1.17 -16.50
N LEU A 87 -27.19 0.05 -16.38
CA LEU A 87 -26.66 -1.18 -15.80
C LEU A 87 -25.61 -1.82 -16.70
N GLU A 88 -25.81 -1.81 -18.02
CA GLU A 88 -24.83 -2.31 -18.99
C GLU A 88 -23.57 -1.44 -19.00
N GLN A 89 -23.71 -0.11 -18.96
CA GLN A 89 -22.58 0.81 -18.82
C GLN A 89 -21.84 0.61 -17.49
N ALA A 90 -22.55 0.48 -16.37
CA ALA A 90 -21.93 0.22 -15.07
C ALA A 90 -21.12 -1.08 -15.06
N ASN A 91 -21.56 -2.10 -15.82
CA ASN A 91 -20.81 -3.35 -15.95
C ASN A 91 -19.51 -3.16 -16.74
N ILE A 92 -19.57 -2.48 -17.88
CA ILE A 92 -18.40 -2.17 -18.72
C ILE A 92 -17.38 -1.33 -17.94
N GLU A 93 -17.83 -0.21 -17.36
CA GLU A 93 -16.96 0.69 -16.59
C GLU A 93 -16.43 0.02 -15.32
N GLY A 94 -17.22 -0.84 -14.68
CA GLY A 94 -16.80 -1.60 -13.52
C GLY A 94 -15.63 -2.55 -13.81
N GLU A 95 -15.65 -3.22 -14.97
CA GLU A 95 -14.52 -4.02 -15.46
C GLU A 95 -13.31 -3.15 -15.82
N GLY A 96 -13.54 -2.00 -16.46
CA GLY A 96 -12.51 -1.01 -16.78
C GLY A 96 -11.74 -0.55 -15.54
N VAL A 97 -12.45 -0.11 -14.50
CA VAL A 97 -11.83 0.33 -13.23
C VAL A 97 -11.04 -0.79 -12.56
N LEU A 98 -11.53 -2.03 -12.60
CA LEU A 98 -10.78 -3.17 -12.04
C LEU A 98 -9.48 -3.42 -12.82
N ASN A 99 -9.52 -3.27 -14.15
CA ASN A 99 -8.34 -3.38 -14.98
C ASN A 99 -7.32 -2.26 -14.68
N ASP A 100 -7.78 -1.02 -14.51
CA ASP A 100 -6.92 0.11 -14.15
C ASP A 100 -6.22 -0.10 -12.81
N ILE A 101 -6.95 -0.57 -11.80
CA ILE A 101 -6.41 -0.95 -10.49
C ILE A 101 -5.31 -2.01 -10.66
N ARG A 102 -5.57 -3.06 -11.44
CA ARG A 102 -4.59 -4.13 -11.69
C ARG A 102 -3.32 -3.59 -12.35
N VAL A 103 -3.48 -2.77 -13.40
CA VAL A 103 -2.35 -2.19 -14.14
C VAL A 103 -1.51 -1.31 -13.21
N ARG A 104 -2.15 -0.40 -12.45
CA ARG A 104 -1.45 0.47 -11.50
C ARG A 104 -0.72 -0.31 -10.41
N LEU A 105 -1.35 -1.36 -9.86
CA LEU A 105 -0.70 -2.22 -8.87
C LEU A 105 0.56 -2.86 -9.46
N TYR A 106 0.44 -3.50 -10.63
CA TYR A 106 1.57 -4.25 -11.21
C TYR A 106 2.72 -3.32 -11.57
N GLN A 107 2.42 -2.13 -12.09
CA GLN A 107 3.42 -1.10 -12.35
C GLN A 107 4.10 -0.62 -11.06
N ALA A 108 3.34 -0.38 -9.99
CA ALA A 108 3.90 0.04 -8.71
C ALA A 108 4.81 -1.04 -8.10
N LEU A 109 4.38 -2.31 -8.14
CA LEU A 109 5.19 -3.42 -7.62
C LEU A 109 6.46 -3.64 -8.46
N ASP A 110 6.37 -3.55 -9.79
CA ASP A 110 7.53 -3.68 -10.68
C ASP A 110 8.56 -2.56 -10.42
N GLN A 111 8.09 -1.32 -10.24
CA GLN A 111 8.93 -0.18 -9.87
C GLN A 111 9.58 -0.38 -8.49
N LEU A 112 8.86 -0.91 -7.51
CA LEU A 112 9.40 -1.22 -6.19
C LEU A 112 10.49 -2.29 -6.29
N VAL A 113 10.27 -3.35 -7.04
CA VAL A 113 11.26 -4.42 -7.23
C VAL A 113 12.52 -3.91 -7.92
N ALA A 114 12.37 -2.97 -8.87
CA ALA A 114 13.51 -2.42 -9.60
C ALA A 114 14.34 -1.41 -8.79
N GLN A 115 13.75 -0.72 -7.81
CA GLN A 115 14.36 0.46 -7.17
C GLN A 115 14.54 0.36 -5.66
N ALA A 116 13.77 -0.50 -4.98
CA ALA A 116 13.85 -0.68 -3.54
C ALA A 116 14.71 -1.89 -3.18
N GLU A 117 15.38 -1.80 -2.04
CA GLU A 117 15.84 -2.99 -1.34
C GLU A 117 14.64 -3.73 -0.75
N ILE A 118 14.53 -5.01 -1.09
CA ILE A 118 13.49 -5.88 -0.57
C ILE A 118 14.05 -6.65 0.62
N ILE A 119 13.45 -6.47 1.80
CA ILE A 119 13.85 -7.23 2.99
C ILE A 119 13.00 -8.50 3.13
N PRO A 120 13.61 -9.70 3.11
CA PRO A 120 12.89 -10.96 3.19
C PRO A 120 12.33 -11.18 4.60
N LEU A 121 11.16 -11.81 4.70
CA LEU A 121 10.61 -12.24 5.97
C LEU A 121 11.44 -13.41 6.52
N GLY A 122 12.21 -13.16 7.58
CA GLY A 122 13.08 -14.15 8.22
C GLY A 122 12.42 -14.91 9.38
N PRO A 123 12.93 -16.10 9.76
CA PRO A 123 12.41 -16.86 10.88
C PRO A 123 12.46 -16.10 12.22
N GLN A 124 13.48 -15.27 12.44
CA GLN A 124 13.61 -14.51 13.68
C GLN A 124 12.53 -13.43 13.78
N VAL A 125 12.31 -12.67 12.71
CA VAL A 125 11.23 -11.68 12.62
C VAL A 125 9.86 -12.31 12.92
N ILE A 126 9.60 -13.51 12.38
CA ILE A 126 8.36 -14.24 12.68
C ILE A 126 8.26 -14.54 14.18
N ARG A 127 9.29 -15.10 14.80
CA ARG A 127 9.27 -15.40 16.25
C ARG A 127 9.10 -14.14 17.10
N ASP A 128 9.79 -13.06 16.76
CA ASP A 128 9.71 -11.79 17.48
C ASP A 128 8.29 -11.21 17.38
N SER A 129 7.68 -11.26 16.20
CA SER A 129 6.30 -10.81 16.00
C SER A 129 5.26 -11.61 16.78
N LEU A 130 5.50 -12.90 17.02
CA LEU A 130 4.60 -13.77 17.78
C LEU A 130 4.74 -13.59 19.30
N THR A 131 5.90 -13.15 19.77
CA THR A 131 6.22 -13.04 21.20
C THR A 131 6.13 -11.61 21.73
N ASN A 132 6.26 -10.62 20.84
CA ASN A 132 6.17 -9.21 21.17
C ASN A 132 5.23 -8.50 20.19
N SER A 133 3.97 -8.31 20.60
CA SER A 133 2.98 -7.59 19.79
C SER A 133 3.12 -6.09 20.06
N LEU A 134 3.69 -5.37 19.10
CA LEU A 134 3.82 -3.91 19.14
C LEU A 134 2.58 -3.21 18.57
N LEU A 135 1.85 -3.91 17.70
CA LEU A 135 0.63 -3.45 17.04
C LEU A 135 -0.49 -4.49 17.20
N ASN A 136 -1.74 -4.05 17.06
CA ASN A 136 -2.92 -4.93 17.13
C ASN A 136 -3.11 -5.77 15.85
N GLY A 137 -2.79 -5.20 14.69
CA GLY A 137 -2.86 -5.89 13.40
C GLY A 137 -1.70 -6.88 13.25
N PRO A 138 -1.94 -8.19 13.04
CA PRO A 138 -0.85 -9.17 12.97
C PRO A 138 0.07 -8.95 11.75
N THR A 139 -0.48 -8.53 10.61
CA THR A 139 0.32 -8.22 9.40
C THR A 139 1.15 -6.96 9.60
N ASP A 140 0.56 -5.89 10.12
CA ASP A 140 1.28 -4.64 10.42
C ASP A 140 2.36 -4.87 11.48
N ASN A 141 2.08 -5.67 12.51
CA ASN A 141 3.08 -6.06 13.50
C ASN A 141 4.26 -6.80 12.86
N LEU A 142 3.99 -7.71 11.92
CA LEU A 142 5.02 -8.43 11.18
C LEU A 142 5.86 -7.50 10.29
N ILE A 143 5.21 -6.54 9.61
CA ILE A 143 5.86 -5.49 8.81
C ILE A 143 6.79 -4.66 9.70
N LEU A 144 6.33 -4.22 10.87
CA LEU A 144 7.13 -3.44 11.81
C LEU A 144 8.35 -4.24 12.27
N HIS A 145 8.19 -5.52 12.63
CA HIS A 145 9.33 -6.34 13.05
C HIS A 145 10.36 -6.55 11.92
N CYS A 146 9.93 -6.71 10.66
CA CYS A 146 10.84 -6.71 9.51
C CYS A 146 11.69 -5.41 9.46
N ILE A 147 11.02 -4.26 9.58
CA ILE A 147 11.66 -2.94 9.52
C ILE A 147 12.65 -2.75 10.68
N LEU A 148 12.25 -3.11 11.90
CA LEU A 148 13.09 -2.99 13.09
C LEU A 148 14.33 -3.89 13.00
N ASP A 149 14.18 -5.13 12.54
CA ASP A 149 15.30 -6.06 12.37
C ASP A 149 16.33 -5.51 11.37
N HIS A 150 15.87 -5.08 10.19
CA HIS A 150 16.73 -4.47 9.19
C HIS A 150 17.42 -3.19 9.71
N ALA A 151 16.68 -2.31 10.38
CA ALA A 151 17.21 -1.03 10.85
C ALA A 151 18.31 -1.17 11.91
N ARG A 152 18.35 -2.27 12.67
CA ARG A 152 19.43 -2.59 13.62
C ARG A 152 20.73 -2.96 12.90
N ALA A 153 20.64 -3.64 11.75
CA ALA A 153 21.79 -4.05 10.96
C ALA A 153 22.23 -3.00 9.92
N ALA A 154 21.34 -2.07 9.55
CA ALA A 154 21.60 -1.03 8.56
C ALA A 154 22.69 -0.04 9.01
N ALA A 155 23.43 0.49 8.04
CA ALA A 155 24.47 1.48 8.27
C ALA A 155 23.95 2.72 9.03
N PRO A 156 24.82 3.41 9.80
CA PRO A 156 24.46 4.68 10.43
C PRO A 156 24.01 5.71 9.38
N GLY A 157 22.90 6.39 9.67
CA GLY A 157 22.32 7.41 8.79
C GLY A 157 20.89 7.76 9.19
N PRO A 158 20.30 8.82 8.61
CA PRO A 158 18.90 9.15 8.81
C PRO A 158 18.00 8.02 8.31
N LYS A 159 17.05 7.59 9.16
CA LYS A 159 16.06 6.55 8.82
C LYS A 159 14.67 7.12 9.02
N ALA A 160 13.82 7.00 8.00
CA ALA A 160 12.43 7.38 8.05
C ALA A 160 11.53 6.18 7.77
N PHE A 161 10.36 6.13 8.38
CA PHE A 161 9.31 5.17 8.05
C PHE A 161 8.03 5.92 7.70
N VAL A 162 7.39 5.54 6.59
CA VAL A 162 6.12 6.12 6.14
C VAL A 162 5.01 5.09 6.20
N SER A 163 3.95 5.43 6.93
CA SER A 163 2.67 4.70 6.92
C SER A 163 1.50 5.67 7.11
N ALA A 164 0.41 5.44 6.38
CA ALA A 164 -0.85 6.16 6.59
C ALA A 164 -1.59 5.69 7.86
N ASN A 165 -1.24 4.54 8.44
CA ASN A 165 -1.87 3.95 9.61
C ASN A 165 -1.39 4.58 10.92
N ARG A 166 -1.62 5.89 11.07
CA ARG A 166 -1.21 6.64 12.27
C ARG A 166 -1.76 6.07 13.57
N HIS A 167 -2.97 5.53 13.53
CA HIS A 167 -3.64 4.99 14.72
C HIS A 167 -2.80 3.92 15.41
N ASP A 168 -2.14 3.08 14.63
CA ASP A 168 -1.37 1.95 15.12
C ASP A 168 0.09 2.35 15.38
N TYR A 169 0.72 3.12 14.49
CA TYR A 169 2.13 3.47 14.63
C TYR A 169 2.42 4.65 15.59
N ASP A 170 1.43 5.49 15.93
CA ASP A 170 1.56 6.51 16.98
C ASP A 170 1.37 5.91 18.40
N GLN A 171 1.07 4.61 18.53
CA GLN A 171 0.98 3.94 19.84
C GLN A 171 2.34 3.94 20.56
N PRO A 172 2.36 4.03 21.91
CA PRO A 172 3.61 4.15 22.68
C PRO A 172 4.65 3.08 22.37
N ASP A 173 4.22 1.81 22.27
CA ASP A 173 5.14 0.68 22.09
C ASP A 173 5.79 0.68 20.69
N ALA A 174 5.00 0.94 19.65
CA ALA A 174 5.49 1.05 18.28
C ALA A 174 6.41 2.27 18.11
N ALA A 175 6.01 3.43 18.63
CA ALA A 175 6.81 4.65 18.55
C ALA A 175 8.15 4.53 19.29
N GLN A 176 8.15 3.89 20.47
CA GLN A 176 9.36 3.61 21.23
C GLN A 176 10.27 2.64 20.48
N ALA A 177 9.71 1.56 19.91
CA ALA A 177 10.49 0.58 19.14
C ALA A 177 11.17 1.20 17.91
N LEU A 178 10.44 2.05 17.15
CA LEU A 178 10.99 2.79 16.01
C LEU A 178 12.12 3.74 16.46
N THR A 179 11.89 4.50 17.52
CA THR A 179 12.87 5.47 18.05
C THR A 179 14.14 4.77 18.53
N ALA A 180 14.01 3.59 19.16
CA ALA A 180 15.14 2.82 19.68
C ALA A 180 16.13 2.37 18.59
N VAL A 181 15.68 2.26 17.33
CA VAL A 181 16.52 1.94 16.17
C VAL A 181 16.83 3.15 15.28
N GLY A 182 16.49 4.36 15.75
CA GLY A 182 16.76 5.63 15.08
C GLY A 182 15.83 5.92 13.90
N ILE A 183 14.65 5.30 13.83
CA ILE A 183 13.66 5.59 12.79
C ILE A 183 12.73 6.71 13.24
N ARG A 184 12.55 7.71 12.36
CA ARG A 184 11.51 8.73 12.50
C ARG A 184 10.26 8.36 11.70
N PHE A 185 9.12 8.34 12.36
CA PHE A 185 7.83 8.05 11.74
C PHE A 185 7.24 9.28 11.01
N PHE A 186 6.59 9.03 9.88
CA PHE A 186 5.84 10.02 9.10
C PHE A 186 4.53 9.44 8.56
N ALA A 187 3.47 10.23 8.63
CA ALA A 187 2.18 9.86 8.06
C ALA A 187 2.08 10.08 6.53
N ARG A 188 3.01 10.86 5.98
CA ARG A 188 2.98 11.32 4.58
C ARG A 188 4.38 11.27 3.98
N VAL A 189 4.43 10.86 2.72
CA VAL A 189 5.66 10.73 1.95
C VAL A 189 6.40 12.05 1.83
N GLU A 190 5.70 13.15 1.54
CA GLU A 190 6.31 14.46 1.33
C GLU A 190 7.00 14.99 2.59
N SER A 191 6.43 14.68 3.76
CA SER A 191 7.00 15.07 5.05
C SER A 191 8.30 14.30 5.34
N ALA A 192 8.33 13.01 5.02
CA ALA A 192 9.54 12.20 5.14
C ALA A 192 10.63 12.69 4.18
N LEU A 193 10.28 12.94 2.91
CA LEU A 193 11.22 13.47 1.91
C LEU A 193 11.79 14.83 2.30
N GLY A 194 10.94 15.75 2.77
CA GLY A 194 11.38 17.07 3.23
C GLY A 194 12.35 16.98 4.41
N TRP A 195 12.08 16.09 5.36
CA TRP A 195 13.00 15.85 6.49
C TRP A 195 14.31 15.21 6.04
N LEU A 196 14.27 14.17 5.21
CA LEU A 196 15.46 13.51 4.68
C LEU A 196 16.33 14.48 3.87
N GLY A 197 15.72 15.32 3.04
CA GLY A 197 16.41 16.38 2.30
C GLY A 197 17.09 17.39 3.22
N SER A 198 16.49 17.72 4.37
CA SER A 198 17.10 18.62 5.36
C SER A 198 18.27 17.97 6.13
N GLN A 199 18.37 16.63 6.15
CA GLN A 199 19.51 15.93 6.76
C GLN A 199 20.71 15.82 5.81
N ALA A 200 20.50 16.03 4.51
CA ALA A 200 21.54 15.97 3.48
C ALA A 200 22.25 17.31 3.26
N ALA A 201 21.76 18.41 3.85
CA ALA A 201 22.41 19.71 3.81
C ALA A 201 23.53 19.79 4.88
N PRO A 202 24.73 20.27 4.52
CA PRO A 202 25.83 20.46 5.47
C PRO A 202 25.56 21.54 6.52
#